data_AF-A0A2V8LWP1-F1
#
_entry.id   AF-A0A2V8LWP1-F1
#
_cell.length_a   1.000
_cell.length_b   1.000
_cell.length_c   1.000
_cell.angle_alpha   90.00
_cell.angle_beta   90.00
_cell.angle_gamma   90.00
#
_symmetry.space_group_name_H-M   'P 1'
#
loop_
_entity.id
_entity.type
_entity.pdbx_description
1 polymer ?
#
loop_
_entity_poly.entity_id
_entity_poly.type
_entity_poly.pdbx_seq_one_letter_code
_entity_poly.pdbx_strand_id
1 'polypeptide(L)'
;WIESLAFTVLFVLIFTNYIAQATQVPTESMKPTIMVGDHFFLDKIAFPANYPAVVRPYLPHRSIRRGDIIAFKSPTDGNIPFVKRVIGMPADTVEVRNKNLFINGDRLDEPYKIHVDSTVYSQDPWTPEELKVRDNYGPATVPANRYFVMGDNRDNSNDSRYWGFVTWDEVIGKPLFIYWSYESDPYVPGEKSIREWLYSYGSIAIHFFNRTRWFRIGTLVD
;
A
#
# COMPACT_ATOMS: atom_id res chain seq x y z
N TRP A 1 -0.57 -32.93 24.53
CA TRP A 1 -1.50 -32.61 23.42
C TRP A 1 -2.25 -31.31 23.64
N ILE A 2 -3.05 -31.16 24.71
CA ILE A 2 -3.81 -29.92 24.97
C ILE A 2 -2.90 -28.71 25.19
N GLU A 3 -1.83 -28.86 25.97
CA GLU A 3 -0.86 -27.78 26.22
C GLU A 3 -0.19 -27.29 24.93
N SER A 4 0.24 -28.22 24.07
CA SER A 4 0.85 -27.92 22.77
C SER A 4 -0.13 -27.21 21.82
N LEU A 5 -1.40 -27.65 21.82
CA LEU A 5 -2.46 -27.00 21.05
C LEU A 5 -2.74 -25.58 21.55
N ALA A 6 -2.87 -25.40 22.87
CA ALA A 6 -3.10 -24.09 23.49
C ALA A 6 -1.95 -23.13 23.21
N PHE A 7 -0.71 -23.60 23.34
CA PHE A 7 0.48 -22.82 22.97
C PHE A 7 0.47 -22.43 21.50
N THR A 8 0.12 -23.36 20.61
CA THR A 8 0.09 -23.11 19.16
C THR A 8 -0.98 -22.07 18.81
N VAL A 9 -2.19 -22.18 19.36
CA VAL A 9 -3.27 -21.20 19.15
C VAL A 9 -2.86 -19.84 19.69
N LEU A 10 -2.31 -19.78 20.91
CA LEU A 10 -1.83 -18.53 21.50
C LEU A 10 -0.71 -17.89 20.67
N PHE A 11 0.26 -18.70 20.22
CA PHE A 11 1.35 -18.24 19.37
C PHE A 11 0.81 -17.67 18.05
N VAL A 12 -0.08 -18.38 17.37
CA VAL A 12 -0.69 -17.92 16.11
C VAL A 12 -1.45 -16.62 16.34
N LEU A 13 -2.23 -16.51 17.43
CA LEU A 13 -2.97 -15.30 17.75
C LEU A 13 -2.04 -14.11 18.03
N ILE A 14 -0.97 -14.30 18.80
CA ILE A 14 0.01 -13.24 19.07
C ILE A 14 0.75 -12.86 17.79
N PHE A 15 1.23 -13.85 17.04
CA PHE A 15 2.02 -13.64 15.84
C PHE A 15 1.22 -12.88 14.77
N THR A 16 0.01 -13.32 14.47
CA THR A 16 -0.83 -12.72 13.42
C THR A 16 -1.36 -11.33 13.80
N ASN A 17 -1.69 -11.12 15.08
CA ASN A 17 -2.19 -9.82 15.53
C ASN A 17 -1.07 -8.78 15.66
N TYR A 18 0.09 -9.17 16.18
CA TYR A 18 1.13 -8.21 16.59
C TYR A 18 2.39 -8.25 15.72
N ILE A 19 2.83 -9.41 15.25
CA ILE A 19 4.16 -9.52 14.62
C ILE A 19 4.06 -9.32 13.11
N ALA A 20 3.37 -10.22 12.42
CA ALA A 20 3.31 -10.22 10.97
C ALA A 20 1.92 -10.57 10.46
N GLN A 21 1.48 -9.84 9.45
CA GLN A 21 0.23 -10.12 8.75
C GLN A 21 0.51 -10.42 7.29
N ALA A 22 0.06 -11.60 6.83
CA ALA A 22 0.05 -11.94 5.42
C ALA A 22 -1.06 -11.13 4.74
N THR A 23 -0.74 -10.50 3.61
CA THR A 23 -1.71 -9.76 2.81
C THR A 23 -1.48 -9.98 1.33
N GLN A 24 -2.55 -9.89 0.55
CA GLN A 24 -2.55 -9.98 -0.91
C GLN A 24 -2.81 -8.60 -1.49
N VAL A 25 -2.10 -8.27 -2.57
CA VAL A 25 -2.26 -7.00 -3.29
C VAL A 25 -3.40 -7.13 -4.30
N PRO A 26 -4.48 -6.36 -4.15
CA PRO A 26 -5.61 -6.43 -5.06
C PRO A 26 -5.57 -5.42 -6.21
N THR A 27 -4.70 -4.40 -6.13
CA THR A 27 -4.72 -3.23 -7.04
C THR A 27 -3.37 -2.94 -7.68
N GLU A 28 -3.39 -2.17 -8.77
CA GLU A 28 -2.21 -1.83 -9.57
C GLU A 28 -1.49 -0.54 -9.14
N SER A 29 -1.97 0.11 -8.07
CA SER A 29 -1.54 1.45 -7.66
C SER A 29 -0.05 1.56 -7.30
N MET A 30 0.59 0.45 -6.94
CA MET A 30 2.00 0.39 -6.55
C MET A 30 2.90 -0.24 -7.63
N LYS A 31 2.40 -0.44 -8.86
CA LYS A 31 3.27 -0.87 -9.97
C LYS A 31 4.37 0.18 -10.22
N PRO A 32 5.61 -0.23 -10.55
CA PRO A 32 6.07 -1.62 -10.75
C PRO A 32 6.56 -2.31 -9.46
N THR A 33 6.70 -1.56 -8.36
CA THR A 33 7.25 -2.01 -7.08
C THR A 33 6.46 -3.19 -6.51
N ILE A 34 5.15 -3.05 -6.43
CA ILE A 34 4.21 -4.07 -5.98
C ILE A 34 3.15 -4.28 -7.06
N MET A 35 2.94 -5.53 -7.43
CA MET A 35 2.04 -5.93 -8.52
C MET A 35 0.82 -6.68 -7.97
N VAL A 36 -0.29 -6.65 -8.72
CA VAL A 36 -1.50 -7.44 -8.39
C VAL A 36 -1.15 -8.91 -8.26
N GLY A 37 -1.64 -9.56 -7.20
CA GLY A 37 -1.35 -10.97 -6.90
C GLY A 37 -0.01 -11.20 -6.20
N ASP A 38 0.77 -10.15 -5.91
CA ASP A 38 1.84 -10.24 -4.92
C ASP A 38 1.23 -10.47 -3.53
N HIS A 39 1.87 -11.35 -2.78
CA HIS A 39 1.60 -11.61 -1.40
C HIS A 39 2.85 -11.29 -0.59
N PHE A 40 2.70 -10.50 0.47
CA PHE A 40 3.81 -10.05 1.28
C PHE A 40 3.44 -10.01 2.76
N PHE A 41 4.46 -9.98 3.61
CA PHE A 41 4.26 -9.79 5.05
C PHE A 41 4.35 -8.32 5.43
N LEU A 42 3.42 -7.90 6.28
CA LEU A 42 3.47 -6.62 6.97
C LEU A 42 4.20 -6.75 8.29
N ASP A 43 5.30 -6.01 8.44
CA ASP A 43 5.97 -5.77 9.71
C ASP A 43 5.23 -4.69 10.50
N LYS A 44 4.50 -5.14 11.53
CA LYS A 44 3.77 -4.27 12.44
C LYS A 44 4.65 -3.67 13.53
N ILE A 45 5.86 -4.22 13.74
CA ILE A 45 6.83 -3.76 14.74
C ILE A 45 7.60 -2.54 14.23
N ALA A 46 7.92 -2.50 12.93
CA ALA A 46 8.59 -1.35 12.32
C ALA A 46 7.84 -0.03 12.58
N PHE A 47 6.51 -0.06 12.47
CA PHE A 47 5.61 1.07 12.70
C PHE A 47 4.51 0.70 13.72
N PRO A 48 4.80 0.72 15.03
CA PRO A 48 3.94 0.12 16.06
C PRO A 48 2.79 1.05 16.48
N ALA A 49 2.13 1.69 15.51
CA ALA A 49 1.07 2.65 15.75
C ALA A 49 -0.18 2.05 16.42
N ASN A 50 -0.39 0.74 16.28
CA ASN A 50 -1.49 0.02 16.91
C ASN A 50 -1.08 -0.75 18.18
N TYR A 51 0.17 -0.63 18.64
CA TYR A 51 0.61 -1.25 19.89
C TYR A 51 0.21 -0.42 21.12
N PRO A 52 0.05 -1.04 22.30
CA PRO A 52 -0.14 -0.29 23.55
C PRO A 52 1.03 0.67 23.81
N ALA A 53 0.72 1.90 24.23
CA ALA A 53 1.72 2.96 24.44
C ALA A 53 2.84 2.57 25.42
N VAL A 54 2.53 1.73 26.41
CA VAL A 54 3.51 1.19 27.37
C VAL A 54 4.53 0.23 26.74
N VAL A 55 4.17 -0.43 25.63
CA VAL A 55 5.03 -1.41 24.95
C VAL A 55 5.87 -0.77 23.85
N ARG A 56 5.33 0.24 23.14
CA ARG A 56 5.98 0.89 21.97
C ARG A 56 7.47 1.24 22.20
N PRO A 57 7.88 1.85 23.32
CA PRO A 57 9.28 2.26 23.53
C PRO A 57 10.27 1.09 23.55
N TYR A 58 9.80 -0.12 23.87
CA TYR A 58 10.64 -1.32 23.98
C TYR A 58 10.73 -2.13 22.67
N LEU A 59 9.94 -1.76 21.66
CA LEU A 59 9.97 -2.41 20.36
C LEU A 59 11.10 -1.85 19.50
N PRO A 60 11.76 -2.68 18.66
CA PRO A 60 12.75 -2.23 17.69
C PRO A 60 12.07 -1.51 16.52
N HIS A 61 11.58 -0.30 16.77
CA HIS A 61 10.86 0.52 15.79
C HIS A 61 11.69 1.69 15.29
N ARG A 62 11.23 2.31 14.20
CA ARG A 62 11.81 3.55 13.67
C ARG A 62 10.70 4.49 13.21
N SER A 63 11.01 5.77 13.12
CA SER A 63 10.10 6.74 12.51
C SER A 63 9.94 6.47 11.01
N ILE A 64 8.74 6.74 10.51
CA ILE A 64 8.45 6.80 9.07
C ILE A 64 9.29 7.92 8.45
N ARG A 65 9.80 7.65 7.25
CA ARG A 65 10.60 8.58 6.44
C ARG A 65 9.97 8.72 5.06
N ARG A 66 10.27 9.82 4.39
CA ARG A 66 9.92 10.00 2.98
C ARG A 66 10.48 8.82 2.17
N GLY A 67 9.68 8.29 1.27
CA GLY A 67 10.01 7.13 0.45
C GLY A 67 9.59 5.80 1.07
N ASP A 68 9.28 5.73 2.38
CA ASP A 68 8.78 4.48 2.97
C ASP A 68 7.47 4.05 2.33
N ILE A 69 7.31 2.75 2.09
CA ILE A 69 6.01 2.17 1.77
C ILE A 69 5.33 1.77 3.08
N ILE A 70 4.09 2.18 3.24
CA ILE A 70 3.27 1.89 4.41
C ILE A 70 1.95 1.22 4.00
N ALA A 71 1.49 0.29 4.82
CA ALA A 71 0.12 -0.16 4.80
C ALA A 71 -0.69 0.55 5.90
N PHE A 72 -1.90 0.96 5.58
CA PHE A 72 -2.79 1.70 6.48
C PHE A 72 -4.25 1.35 6.22
N LYS A 73 -5.12 1.70 7.17
CA LYS A 73 -6.57 1.49 7.04
C LYS A 73 -7.11 2.30 5.86
N SER A 74 -7.85 1.66 4.97
CA SER A 74 -8.44 2.33 3.82
C SER A 74 -9.47 3.37 4.26
N PRO A 75 -9.43 4.60 3.69
CA PRO A 75 -10.39 5.65 4.00
C PRO A 75 -11.77 5.41 3.36
N THR A 76 -11.87 4.54 2.34
CA THR A 76 -13.11 4.30 1.59
C THR A 76 -13.80 2.99 1.97
N ASP A 77 -13.02 1.94 2.25
CA ASP A 77 -13.52 0.60 2.56
C ASP A 77 -12.59 -0.05 3.59
N GLY A 78 -12.90 0.16 4.87
CA GLY A 78 -12.03 -0.18 6.01
C GLY A 78 -11.65 -1.66 6.14
N ASN A 79 -12.15 -2.53 5.27
CA ASN A 79 -11.86 -3.97 5.27
C ASN A 79 -10.56 -4.34 4.55
N ILE A 80 -10.11 -3.55 3.56
CA ILE A 80 -8.91 -3.86 2.77
C ILE A 80 -7.84 -2.79 3.03
N PRO A 81 -6.70 -3.14 3.63
CA PRO A 81 -5.59 -2.20 3.82
C PRO A 81 -5.11 -1.60 2.50
N PHE A 82 -4.84 -0.30 2.51
CA PHE A 82 -4.18 0.37 1.39
C PHE A 82 -2.68 0.35 1.59
N VAL A 83 -1.94 0.17 0.50
CA VAL A 83 -0.48 0.25 0.46
C VAL A 83 -0.09 1.41 -0.43
N LYS A 84 0.69 2.35 0.09
CA LYS A 84 1.16 3.55 -0.63
C LYS A 84 2.55 3.95 -0.16
N ARG A 85 3.25 4.74 -0.98
CA ARG A 85 4.53 5.34 -0.62
C ARG A 85 4.32 6.68 0.07
N VAL A 86 5.06 6.93 1.14
CA VAL A 86 5.07 8.19 1.87
C VAL A 86 5.83 9.23 1.05
N ILE A 87 5.09 10.22 0.59
CA ILE A 87 5.58 11.29 -0.25
C ILE A 87 5.82 12.57 0.53
N GLY A 88 4.88 12.98 1.39
CA GLY A 88 4.99 14.18 2.22
C GLY A 88 5.04 13.84 3.71
N MET A 89 6.02 14.40 4.39
CA MET A 89 6.20 14.35 5.84
C MET A 89 5.49 15.54 6.51
N PRO A 90 5.22 15.49 7.82
CA PRO A 90 4.67 16.64 8.55
C PRO A 90 5.41 17.94 8.23
N ALA A 91 4.64 19.01 8.01
CA ALA A 91 5.08 20.35 7.61
C ALA A 91 5.61 20.52 6.18
N ASP A 92 5.73 19.45 5.38
CA ASP A 92 6.02 19.60 3.96
C ASP A 92 4.88 20.29 3.21
N THR A 93 5.21 21.05 2.18
CA THR A 93 4.27 21.49 1.16
C THR A 93 4.40 20.59 -0.06
N VAL A 94 3.35 19.85 -0.38
CA VAL A 94 3.30 18.94 -1.53
C VAL A 94 2.55 19.60 -2.67
N GLU A 95 3.12 19.51 -3.87
CA GLU A 95 2.48 20.04 -5.07
C GLU A 95 2.78 19.12 -6.26
N VAL A 96 1.78 18.89 -7.10
CA VAL A 96 1.95 18.23 -8.39
C VAL A 96 1.67 19.26 -9.48
N ARG A 97 2.62 19.43 -10.40
CA ARG A 97 2.47 20.29 -11.58
C ARG A 97 2.75 19.47 -12.82
N ASN A 98 1.75 19.30 -13.68
CA ASN A 98 1.87 18.55 -14.93
C ASN A 98 2.56 17.19 -14.71
N LYS A 99 2.03 16.37 -13.79
CA LYS A 99 2.56 15.05 -13.37
C LYS A 99 3.91 15.04 -12.63
N ASN A 100 4.57 16.19 -12.48
CA ASN A 100 5.81 16.29 -11.72
C ASN A 100 5.50 16.68 -10.28
N LEU A 101 6.11 15.94 -9.34
CA LEU A 101 5.91 16.16 -7.91
C LEU A 101 6.99 17.09 -7.37
N PHE A 102 6.57 18.03 -6.54
CA PHE A 102 7.40 19.00 -5.85
C PHE A 102 7.12 18.91 -4.35
N ILE A 103 8.20 18.97 -3.57
CA ILE A 103 8.18 19.03 -2.12
C ILE A 103 8.89 20.32 -1.72
N ASN A 104 8.18 21.19 -1.00
CA ASN A 104 8.70 22.48 -0.56
C ASN A 104 9.23 23.34 -1.72
N GLY A 105 8.66 23.18 -2.92
CA GLY A 105 9.06 23.86 -4.15
C GLY A 105 10.13 23.14 -4.98
N ASP A 106 10.82 22.15 -4.42
CA ASP A 106 11.85 21.38 -5.12
C ASP A 106 11.26 20.14 -5.77
N ARG A 107 11.65 19.87 -7.03
CA ARG A 107 11.20 18.65 -7.74
C ARG A 107 11.78 17.41 -7.04
N LEU A 108 10.91 16.48 -6.69
CA LEU A 108 11.32 15.20 -6.10
C LEU A 108 11.86 14.26 -7.19
N ASP A 109 12.98 13.59 -6.92
CA ASP A 109 13.48 12.48 -7.74
C ASP A 109 12.75 11.19 -7.37
N GLU A 110 12.20 10.51 -8.37
CA GLU A 110 11.24 9.41 -8.18
C GLU A 110 11.53 8.26 -9.16
N PRO A 111 12.65 7.52 -9.00
CA PRO A 111 13.02 6.45 -9.92
C PRO A 111 12.01 5.29 -9.94
N TYR A 112 11.21 5.14 -8.89
CA TYR A 112 10.15 4.13 -8.76
C TYR A 112 8.85 4.51 -9.49
N LYS A 113 8.67 5.78 -9.86
CA LYS A 113 7.40 6.31 -10.38
C LYS A 113 7.18 5.91 -11.83
N ILE A 114 5.93 5.55 -12.15
CA ILE A 114 5.47 5.40 -13.52
C ILE A 114 4.23 6.24 -13.81
N HIS A 115 4.12 6.65 -15.07
CA HIS A 115 2.90 7.14 -15.70
C HIS A 115 2.57 6.21 -16.86
N VAL A 116 1.37 5.65 -16.86
CA VAL A 116 0.86 4.80 -17.95
C VAL A 116 0.15 5.63 -19.03
N ASP A 117 -0.17 6.88 -18.71
CA ASP A 117 -0.77 7.85 -19.60
C ASP A 117 0.14 9.08 -19.71
N SER A 118 0.55 9.42 -20.94
CA SER A 118 1.37 10.59 -21.22
C SER A 118 0.57 11.90 -21.24
N THR A 119 -0.75 11.82 -21.31
CA THR A 119 -1.65 12.98 -21.35
C THR A 119 -1.62 13.73 -20.04
N VAL A 120 -1.29 15.02 -20.10
CA VAL A 120 -1.42 15.92 -18.96
C VAL A 120 -2.77 16.63 -19.07
N TYR A 121 -3.66 16.37 -18.11
CA TYR A 121 -4.94 17.05 -18.07
C TYR A 121 -4.78 18.47 -17.54
N SER A 122 -5.21 19.44 -18.35
CA SER A 122 -5.25 20.86 -18.00
C SER A 122 -6.34 21.16 -16.97
N GLN A 123 -6.21 22.31 -16.29
CA GLN A 123 -7.20 22.79 -15.32
C GLN A 123 -8.44 23.43 -15.98
N ASP A 124 -8.69 23.17 -17.26
CA ASP A 124 -9.82 23.74 -18.00
C ASP A 124 -11.17 23.31 -17.39
N PRO A 125 -12.23 24.15 -17.49
CA PRO A 125 -13.53 23.87 -16.86
C PRO A 125 -14.16 22.53 -17.27
N TRP A 126 -13.84 22.03 -18.47
CA TRP A 126 -14.43 20.83 -19.06
C TRP A 126 -13.78 19.52 -18.60
N THR A 127 -12.59 19.58 -18.00
CA THR A 127 -11.90 18.39 -17.49
C THR A 127 -12.55 17.96 -16.16
N PRO A 128 -12.87 16.67 -15.97
CA PRO A 128 -13.31 16.15 -14.68
C PRO A 128 -12.29 16.44 -13.57
N GLU A 129 -12.77 16.82 -12.38
CA GLU A 129 -11.91 17.23 -11.27
C GLU A 129 -10.92 16.13 -10.86
N GLU A 130 -11.36 14.87 -10.90
CA GLU A 130 -10.53 13.70 -10.59
C GLU A 130 -9.30 13.58 -11.52
N LEU A 131 -9.44 13.97 -12.79
CA LEU A 131 -8.36 13.97 -13.77
C LEU A 131 -7.46 15.19 -13.61
N LYS A 132 -8.01 16.34 -13.21
CA LYS A 132 -7.21 17.53 -12.87
C LYS A 132 -6.30 17.25 -11.69
N VAL A 133 -6.88 16.78 -10.59
CA VAL A 133 -6.20 16.47 -9.33
C VAL A 133 -5.15 15.36 -9.50
N ARG A 134 -5.39 14.42 -10.43
CA ARG A 134 -4.41 13.38 -10.79
C ARG A 134 -3.07 13.99 -11.21
N ASP A 135 -3.10 14.99 -12.09
CA ASP A 135 -1.93 15.54 -12.77
C ASP A 135 -1.48 16.89 -12.22
N ASN A 136 -2.36 17.59 -11.48
CA ASN A 136 -2.16 18.91 -10.90
C ASN A 136 -2.83 18.98 -9.52
N TYR A 137 -2.04 18.98 -8.46
CA TYR A 137 -2.52 18.94 -7.07
C TYR A 137 -1.79 19.97 -6.20
N GLY A 138 -2.51 20.55 -5.26
CA GLY A 138 -1.92 21.47 -4.28
C GLY A 138 -1.63 22.86 -4.85
N PRO A 139 -0.74 23.63 -4.21
CA PRO A 139 0.09 23.24 -3.06
C PRO A 139 -0.74 22.92 -1.80
N ALA A 140 -0.35 21.87 -1.08
CA ALA A 140 -1.00 21.46 0.17
C ALA A 140 0.04 21.16 1.26
N THR A 141 -0.10 21.79 2.42
CA THR A 141 0.78 21.56 3.57
C THR A 141 0.32 20.34 4.36
N VAL A 142 1.22 19.40 4.59
CA VAL A 142 0.98 18.21 5.40
C VAL A 142 0.88 18.60 6.88
N PRO A 143 -0.26 18.33 7.55
CA PRO A 143 -0.41 18.68 8.96
C PRO A 143 0.56 17.90 9.88
N ALA A 144 0.72 18.38 11.10
CA ALA A 144 1.44 17.65 12.14
C ALA A 144 0.86 16.23 12.32
N ASN A 145 1.73 15.25 12.56
CA ASN A 145 1.38 13.83 12.77
C ASN A 145 0.62 13.16 11.61
N ARG A 146 0.74 13.71 10.40
CA ARG A 146 0.13 13.16 9.19
C ARG A 146 1.15 12.99 8.07
N TYR A 147 0.78 12.19 7.08
CA TYR A 147 1.59 11.85 5.93
C TYR A 147 0.76 12.02 4.66
N PHE A 148 1.38 12.57 3.62
CA PHE A 148 0.83 12.53 2.27
C PHE A 148 1.39 11.31 1.56
N VAL A 149 0.54 10.44 1.04
CA VAL A 149 0.96 9.18 0.40
C VAL A 149 0.50 9.11 -1.04
N MET A 150 1.29 8.49 -1.91
CA MET A 150 0.95 8.27 -3.31
C MET A 150 1.28 6.85 -3.75
N GLY A 151 0.58 6.40 -4.79
CA GLY A 151 0.98 5.20 -5.51
C GLY A 151 2.18 5.45 -6.41
N ASP A 152 2.97 4.41 -6.64
CA ASP A 152 4.07 4.44 -7.61
C ASP A 152 3.52 4.48 -9.05
N ASN A 153 2.34 3.89 -9.28
CA ASN A 153 1.57 4.04 -10.50
C ASN A 153 0.64 5.24 -10.39
N ARG A 154 1.13 6.41 -10.82
CA ARG A 154 0.49 7.70 -10.55
C ARG A 154 -0.86 7.89 -11.20
N ASP A 155 -1.06 7.32 -12.37
CA ASP A 155 -2.30 7.51 -13.11
C ASP A 155 -3.40 6.55 -12.65
N ASN A 156 -3.04 5.44 -11.99
CA ASN A 156 -3.95 4.39 -11.51
C ASN A 156 -3.86 4.21 -9.98
N SER A 157 -3.87 5.31 -9.23
CA SER A 157 -3.75 5.28 -7.78
C SER A 157 -4.73 6.21 -7.10
N ASN A 158 -5.70 5.64 -6.38
CA ASN A 158 -6.55 6.37 -5.44
C ASN A 158 -5.76 6.59 -4.13
N ASP A 159 -5.15 7.76 -4.00
CA ASP A 159 -4.23 8.13 -2.92
C ASP A 159 -4.51 9.54 -2.35
N SER A 160 -3.57 10.10 -1.58
CA SER A 160 -3.79 11.34 -0.83
C SER A 160 -4.23 12.54 -1.66
N ARG A 161 -4.02 12.51 -2.98
CA ARG A 161 -4.58 13.51 -3.90
C ARG A 161 -6.11 13.59 -3.81
N TYR A 162 -6.78 12.48 -3.56
CA TYR A 162 -8.25 12.36 -3.62
C TYR A 162 -8.91 12.42 -2.24
N TRP A 163 -8.28 11.87 -1.21
CA TRP A 163 -8.90 11.72 0.13
C TRP A 163 -8.08 12.35 1.27
N GLY A 164 -6.95 13.00 0.97
CA GLY A 164 -6.16 13.73 1.96
C GLY A 164 -5.12 12.87 2.69
N PHE A 165 -4.83 13.18 3.95
CA PHE A 165 -3.63 12.70 4.63
C PHE A 165 -3.87 11.51 5.56
N VAL A 166 -2.88 10.63 5.66
CA VAL A 166 -2.86 9.48 6.59
C VAL A 166 -2.30 9.91 7.94
N THR A 167 -2.98 9.57 9.02
CA THR A 167 -2.49 9.75 10.39
C THR A 167 -1.59 8.60 10.81
N TRP A 168 -0.72 8.84 11.80
CA TRP A 168 0.09 7.76 12.39
C TRP A 168 -0.75 6.57 12.87
N ASP A 169 -1.89 6.80 13.53
CA ASP A 169 -2.72 5.74 14.12
C ASP A 169 -3.48 4.90 13.08
N GLU A 170 -3.54 5.34 11.82
CA GLU A 170 -4.08 4.56 10.71
C GLU A 170 -3.06 3.57 10.13
N VAL A 171 -1.76 3.77 10.40
CA VAL A 171 -0.68 2.92 9.90
C VAL A 171 -0.76 1.54 10.53
N ILE A 172 -0.78 0.51 9.71
CA ILE A 172 -0.84 -0.90 10.10
C ILE A 172 0.59 -1.47 10.21
N GLY A 173 1.45 -1.18 9.24
CA GLY A 173 2.82 -1.70 9.23
C GLY A 173 3.58 -1.42 7.94
N LYS A 174 4.82 -1.91 7.87
CA LYS A 174 5.71 -1.80 6.71
C LYS A 174 5.64 -3.09 5.87
N PRO A 175 5.40 -3.05 4.56
CA PRO A 175 5.65 -4.21 3.68
C PRO A 175 7.12 -4.64 3.77
N LEU A 176 7.37 -5.95 3.94
CA LEU A 176 8.72 -6.51 4.08
C LEU A 176 9.26 -7.07 2.76
N PHE A 177 8.78 -8.24 2.38
CA PHE A 177 9.20 -8.96 1.19
C PHE A 177 8.03 -9.73 0.60
N ILE A 178 8.09 -9.95 -0.71
CA ILE A 178 7.11 -10.74 -1.45
C ILE A 178 7.42 -12.22 -1.21
N TYR A 179 6.55 -12.94 -0.50
CA TYR A 179 6.74 -14.38 -0.23
C TYR A 179 6.12 -15.26 -1.32
N TRP A 180 5.14 -14.73 -2.06
CA TRP A 180 4.55 -15.40 -3.20
C TRP A 180 3.99 -14.35 -4.16
N SER A 181 4.05 -14.65 -5.46
CA SER A 181 3.58 -13.74 -6.49
C SER A 181 2.95 -14.55 -7.60
N TYR A 182 1.65 -14.33 -7.82
CA TYR A 182 0.87 -15.04 -8.82
C TYR A 182 0.26 -14.03 -9.79
N GLU A 183 0.23 -14.34 -11.08
CA GLU A 183 -0.45 -13.53 -12.08
C GLU A 183 -1.97 -13.70 -11.96
N SER A 184 -2.63 -12.67 -11.45
CA SER A 184 -4.08 -12.62 -11.26
C SER A 184 -4.66 -11.32 -11.78
N ASP A 185 -5.93 -11.36 -12.15
CA ASP A 185 -6.68 -10.15 -12.50
C ASP A 185 -6.85 -9.25 -11.27
N PRO A 186 -6.97 -7.92 -11.45
CA PRO A 186 -7.29 -7.00 -10.37
C PRO A 186 -8.58 -7.40 -9.64
N TYR A 187 -8.65 -7.10 -8.34
CA TYR A 187 -9.85 -7.37 -7.55
C TYR A 187 -11.05 -6.58 -8.08
N VAL A 188 -12.15 -7.28 -8.34
CA VAL A 188 -13.45 -6.70 -8.68
C VAL A 188 -14.39 -6.92 -7.47
N PRO A 189 -14.95 -5.85 -6.87
CA PRO A 189 -15.90 -5.98 -5.77
C PRO A 189 -17.14 -6.78 -6.17
N GLY A 190 -17.60 -7.67 -5.31
CA GLY A 190 -18.80 -8.50 -5.52
C GLY A 190 -18.70 -9.88 -4.89
N GLU A 191 -19.85 -10.52 -4.63
CA GLU A 191 -19.88 -11.91 -4.18
C GLU A 191 -19.56 -12.84 -5.35
N LYS A 192 -18.54 -13.69 -5.17
CA LYS A 192 -18.24 -14.75 -6.13
C LYS A 192 -19.14 -15.95 -5.87
N SER A 193 -19.66 -16.55 -6.94
CA SER A 193 -20.34 -17.85 -6.85
C SER A 193 -19.38 -18.95 -6.39
N ILE A 194 -19.90 -20.00 -5.74
CA ILE A 194 -19.12 -21.21 -5.39
C ILE A 194 -18.42 -21.81 -6.61
N ARG A 195 -19.07 -21.74 -7.78
CA ARG A 195 -18.46 -22.20 -9.04
C ARG A 195 -17.24 -21.37 -9.41
N GLU A 196 -17.36 -20.05 -9.37
CA GLU A 196 -16.26 -19.12 -9.67
C GLU A 196 -15.12 -19.27 -8.67
N TRP A 197 -15.43 -19.49 -7.40
CA TRP A 197 -14.46 -19.83 -6.37
C TRP A 197 -13.70 -21.13 -6.74
N LEU A 198 -14.41 -22.21 -7.04
CA LEU A 198 -13.81 -23.50 -7.43
C LEU A 198 -12.96 -23.38 -8.69
N TYR A 199 -13.45 -22.67 -9.72
CA TYR A 199 -12.68 -22.41 -10.94
C TYR A 199 -11.40 -21.60 -10.64
N SER A 200 -11.47 -20.62 -9.74
CA SER A 200 -10.29 -19.84 -9.34
C SER A 200 -9.22 -20.69 -8.65
N TYR A 201 -9.59 -21.62 -7.77
CA TYR A 201 -8.60 -22.49 -7.13
C TYR A 201 -8.10 -23.59 -8.06
N GLY A 202 -8.97 -24.15 -8.91
CA GLY A 202 -8.59 -25.11 -9.93
C GLY A 202 -7.61 -24.52 -10.94
N SER A 203 -7.84 -23.28 -11.38
CA SER A 203 -6.93 -22.58 -12.29
C SER A 203 -5.58 -22.28 -11.63
N ILE A 204 -5.56 -21.89 -10.34
CA ILE A 204 -4.31 -21.74 -9.59
C ILE A 204 -3.52 -23.04 -9.55
N ALA A 205 -4.16 -24.18 -9.28
CA ALA A 205 -3.47 -25.47 -9.22
C ALA A 205 -2.89 -25.90 -10.59
N ILE A 206 -3.67 -25.75 -11.66
CA ILE A 206 -3.25 -26.11 -13.03
C ILE A 206 -2.13 -25.17 -13.51
N HIS A 207 -2.25 -23.88 -13.19
CA HIS A 207 -1.32 -22.84 -13.65
C HIS A 207 -0.33 -22.40 -12.58
N PHE A 208 -0.11 -23.22 -11.55
CA PHE A 208 0.72 -22.84 -10.42
C PHE A 208 2.14 -22.49 -10.89
N PHE A 209 2.74 -23.36 -11.71
CA PHE A 209 4.13 -23.20 -12.13
C PHE A 209 4.33 -22.12 -13.19
N ASN A 210 3.38 -21.93 -14.10
CA ASN A 210 3.53 -20.99 -15.23
C ASN A 210 3.06 -19.57 -14.92
N ARG A 211 2.13 -19.37 -13.98
CA ARG A 211 1.65 -18.05 -13.56
C ARG A 211 2.28 -17.54 -12.25
N THR A 212 3.03 -18.39 -11.54
CA THR A 212 3.86 -17.90 -10.42
C THR A 212 5.03 -17.09 -10.97
N ARG A 213 5.16 -15.85 -10.52
CA ARG A 213 6.26 -14.94 -10.84
C ARG A 213 7.44 -15.22 -9.90
N TRP A 214 8.13 -16.33 -10.15
CA TRP A 214 9.22 -16.86 -9.31
C TRP A 214 10.30 -15.84 -8.98
N PHE A 215 10.67 -14.99 -9.94
CA PHE A 215 11.70 -13.96 -9.79
C PHE A 215 11.36 -12.86 -8.78
N ARG A 216 10.09 -12.75 -8.35
CA ARG A 216 9.65 -11.78 -7.33
C ARG A 216 9.69 -12.34 -5.92
N ILE A 217 9.82 -13.66 -5.77
CA ILE A 217 9.84 -14.29 -4.44
C ILE A 217 11.14 -13.91 -3.73
N GLY A 218 11.01 -13.38 -2.52
CA GLY A 218 12.12 -12.87 -1.71
C GLY A 218 12.53 -11.43 -2.02
N THR A 219 11.90 -10.77 -3.02
CA THR A 219 12.16 -9.36 -3.31
C THR A 219 11.69 -8.50 -2.14
N LEU A 220 12.58 -7.64 -1.62
CA LEU A 220 12.25 -6.63 -0.62
C LEU A 220 11.33 -5.58 -1.22
N VAL A 221 10.44 -5.04 -0.40
CA VAL A 221 9.52 -3.97 -0.79
C VAL A 221 10.08 -2.65 -0.26
N ASP A 222 10.75 -1.89 -1.13
CA ASP A 222 11.38 -0.60 -0.81
C ASP A 222 11.08 0.54 -1.81
#